data_AF-A0A1M3NAT9-F1
#
_entry.id   AF-A0A1M3NAT9-F1
#
_cell.length_a   1.000
_cell.length_b   1.000
_cell.length_c   1.000
_cell.angle_alpha   90.00
_cell.angle_beta   90.00
_cell.angle_gamma   90.00
#
_symmetry.space_group_name_H-M   'P 1'
#
loop_
_entity.id
_entity.type
_entity.pdbx_description
1 polymer ?
#
loop_
_entity_poly.entity_id
_entity_poly.type
_entity_poly.pdbx_seq_one_letter_code
_entity_poly.pdbx_strand_id
1 'polypeptide(L)'
;MSCVQKLFGHVMAPAGPPTLVEDGTSYRRPSASEAALPTVSFDEFYRKTWRFVLRCLGRLGVPPSALDDVFQEVFLVVHRRLPDYQPPLENEEQAERVWVFQILRFVLRSHRRQHFRKEAVFRSDSTDLESVAAATDTPHVIAERSERVRLLYELLATLDDGKRELFVLVELEGLSVRDAASALGLNERTAYSRHNAARAEFNKAFERSRVRDEWRLK
;
A
#
# COMPACT_ATOMS: atom_id res chain seq x y z
N MET A 1 14.01 -23.63 1.88
CA MET A 1 14.14 -22.58 2.92
C MET A 1 13.81 -21.25 2.27
N SER A 2 12.67 -20.65 2.60
CA SER A 2 12.16 -19.46 1.92
C SER A 2 13.00 -18.22 2.28
N CYS A 3 13.46 -17.45 1.29
CA CYS A 3 14.33 -16.27 1.47
C CYS A 3 13.75 -15.25 2.49
N VAL A 4 12.43 -15.25 2.68
CA VAL A 4 11.67 -14.34 3.57
C VAL A 4 11.48 -14.94 4.98
N GLN A 5 11.65 -16.24 5.19
CA GLN A 5 11.46 -16.92 6.50
C GLN A 5 12.66 -16.82 7.46
N LYS A 6 13.70 -16.05 7.16
CA LYS A 6 14.72 -15.68 8.16
C LYS A 6 14.26 -14.55 9.11
N LEU A 7 13.05 -14.01 8.96
CA LEU A 7 12.62 -12.77 9.61
C LEU A 7 11.27 -12.89 10.36
N PHE A 8 11.18 -13.84 11.31
CA PHE A 8 10.18 -13.88 12.39
C PHE A 8 8.80 -14.48 12.08
N GLY A 9 8.20 -15.07 13.13
CA GLY A 9 7.02 -15.93 13.06
C GLY A 9 5.87 -15.55 14.02
N HIS A 10 4.66 -15.89 13.54
CA HIS A 10 3.48 -16.49 14.19
C HIS A 10 2.74 -15.68 15.30
N VAL A 11 1.41 -15.42 15.29
CA VAL A 11 0.22 -16.30 15.49
C VAL A 11 -1.06 -15.42 15.41
N MET A 12 -2.08 -15.72 14.58
CA MET A 12 -3.48 -16.17 14.83
C MET A 12 -4.54 -15.24 15.49
N ALA A 13 -5.77 -15.36 14.98
CA ALA A 13 -7.08 -14.78 15.35
C ALA A 13 -7.99 -15.88 16.00
N PRO A 14 -9.36 -15.87 16.02
CA PRO A 14 -10.39 -14.86 15.66
C PRO A 14 -11.65 -14.81 16.60
N ALA A 15 -12.64 -13.93 16.35
CA ALA A 15 -14.09 -14.22 16.53
C ALA A 15 -15.02 -13.13 15.95
N GLY A 16 -16.22 -13.56 15.54
CA GLY A 16 -17.26 -12.78 14.83
C GLY A 16 -18.24 -11.97 15.70
N PRO A 17 -19.40 -11.58 15.13
CA PRO A 17 -20.09 -10.32 15.46
C PRO A 17 -21.16 -10.48 16.55
N PRO A 18 -21.61 -9.40 17.21
CA PRO A 18 -22.88 -9.40 17.90
C PRO A 18 -23.97 -8.62 17.13
N THR A 19 -25.08 -9.31 16.90
CA THR A 19 -26.44 -8.80 16.65
C THR A 19 -27.09 -8.29 17.94
N LEU A 20 -27.86 -7.19 17.94
CA LEU A 20 -29.03 -6.89 18.80
C LEU A 20 -29.85 -5.77 18.11
N VAL A 21 -31.13 -5.92 17.73
CA VAL A 21 -32.44 -5.99 18.45
C VAL A 21 -32.91 -4.65 19.05
N GLU A 22 -34.20 -4.39 18.83
CA GLU A 22 -35.06 -3.20 18.99
C GLU A 22 -35.20 -2.65 20.44
N ASP A 23 -35.53 -1.35 20.63
CA ASP A 23 -36.91 -0.88 20.87
C ASP A 23 -36.99 0.60 21.29
N GLY A 24 -38.14 1.22 21.06
CA GLY A 24 -38.38 2.66 21.19
C GLY A 24 -38.34 3.23 22.62
N THR A 25 -37.58 4.32 22.80
CA THR A 25 -37.80 5.33 23.84
C THR A 25 -37.40 6.72 23.32
N SER A 26 -38.12 7.73 23.80
CA SER A 26 -38.09 9.14 23.39
C SER A 26 -36.69 9.72 23.12
N TYR A 27 -36.47 10.27 21.92
CA TYR A 27 -35.26 11.02 21.57
C TYR A 27 -35.22 12.34 22.34
N ARG A 28 -34.55 12.34 23.50
CA ARG A 28 -34.07 13.55 24.16
C ARG A 28 -32.95 14.12 23.30
N ARG A 29 -33.16 15.30 22.70
CA ARG A 29 -32.11 16.03 21.97
C ARG A 29 -30.98 16.37 22.95
N PRO A 30 -29.76 15.84 22.77
CA PRO A 30 -28.69 16.17 23.68
C PRO A 30 -28.22 17.62 23.50
N SER A 31 -28.09 18.31 24.63
CA SER A 31 -27.56 19.67 24.73
C SER A 31 -26.08 19.71 24.35
N ALA A 32 -25.63 20.86 23.85
CA ALA A 32 -24.34 21.15 23.19
C ALA A 32 -23.05 20.99 24.04
N SER A 33 -22.95 19.95 24.88
CA SER A 33 -21.73 19.58 25.60
C SER A 33 -21.74 18.07 25.90
N GLU A 34 -21.94 17.25 24.87
CA GLU A 34 -21.85 15.79 24.95
C GLU A 34 -20.65 15.32 24.12
N ALA A 35 -19.65 14.78 24.82
CA ALA A 35 -18.48 14.05 24.36
C ALA A 35 -18.18 14.14 22.85
N ALA A 36 -17.23 15.01 22.49
CA ALA A 36 -16.52 14.85 21.23
C ALA A 36 -15.95 13.42 21.21
N LEU A 37 -16.55 12.54 20.41
CA LEU A 37 -15.94 11.28 20.03
C LEU A 37 -14.49 11.59 19.62
N PRO A 38 -13.49 10.74 19.92
CA PRO A 38 -12.12 10.98 19.50
C PRO A 38 -12.09 11.05 17.97
N THR A 39 -12.20 12.25 17.42
CA THR A 39 -12.09 12.49 15.99
C THR A 39 -10.61 12.45 15.68
N VAL A 40 -10.17 11.43 14.96
CA VAL A 40 -8.79 11.35 14.48
C VAL A 40 -8.47 12.62 13.71
N SER A 41 -7.45 13.36 14.16
CA SER A 41 -7.04 14.59 13.49
C SER A 41 -6.44 14.27 12.13
N PHE A 42 -6.81 15.05 11.11
CA PHE A 42 -6.22 14.91 9.77
C PHE A 42 -4.70 15.00 9.80
N ASP A 43 -4.13 15.94 10.56
CA ASP A 43 -2.69 16.11 10.66
C ASP A 43 -1.99 14.88 11.26
N GLU A 44 -2.63 14.24 12.24
CA GLU A 44 -2.11 13.02 12.84
C GLU A 44 -2.16 11.86 11.86
N PHE A 45 -3.31 11.64 11.24
CA PHE A 45 -3.50 10.61 10.22
C PHE A 45 -2.52 10.80 9.06
N TYR A 46 -2.36 12.03 8.58
CA TYR A 46 -1.42 12.40 7.53
C TYR A 46 0.01 12.02 7.93
N ARG A 47 0.48 12.46 9.10
CA ARG A 47 1.85 12.17 9.58
C ARG A 47 2.14 10.66 9.66
N LYS A 48 1.17 9.85 10.08
CA LYS A 48 1.30 8.39 10.16
C LYS A 48 1.34 7.72 8.78
N THR A 49 0.57 8.22 7.80
CA THR A 49 0.28 7.48 6.56
C THR A 49 0.95 8.01 5.29
N TRP A 50 1.39 9.27 5.24
CA TRP A 50 1.87 9.89 3.98
C TRP A 50 3.00 9.13 3.29
N ARG A 51 3.97 8.62 4.06
CA ARG A 51 5.10 7.84 3.52
C ARG A 51 4.63 6.51 2.92
N PHE A 52 3.65 5.87 3.57
CA PHE A 52 3.05 4.64 3.08
C PHE A 52 2.33 4.86 1.75
N VAL A 53 1.56 5.95 1.64
CA VAL A 53 0.87 6.34 0.41
C VAL A 53 1.86 6.58 -0.73
N LEU A 54 2.90 7.41 -0.53
CA LEU A 54 3.89 7.68 -1.59
C LEU A 54 4.60 6.41 -2.07
N ARG A 55 5.05 5.56 -1.15
CA ARG A 55 5.69 4.28 -1.51
C ARG A 55 4.74 3.38 -2.30
N CYS A 56 3.48 3.26 -1.86
CA CYS A 56 2.48 2.47 -2.57
C CYS A 56 2.23 3.01 -3.98
N LEU A 57 2.05 4.32 -4.15
CA LEU A 57 1.81 4.92 -5.46
C LEU A 57 2.97 4.64 -6.44
N GLY A 58 4.21 4.84 -6.01
CA GLY A 58 5.39 4.51 -6.82
C GLY A 58 5.45 3.02 -7.17
N ARG A 59 5.32 2.14 -6.16
CA ARG A 59 5.38 0.68 -6.34
C ARG A 59 4.23 0.12 -7.17
N LEU A 60 3.09 0.83 -7.26
CA LEU A 60 1.96 0.49 -8.11
C LEU A 60 2.07 1.07 -9.53
N GLY A 61 3.16 1.78 -9.84
CA GLY A 61 3.49 2.24 -11.19
C GLY A 61 2.90 3.59 -11.56
N VAL A 62 2.63 4.47 -10.59
CA VAL A 62 2.35 5.88 -10.90
C VAL A 62 3.63 6.54 -11.40
N PRO A 63 3.62 7.19 -12.59
CA PRO A 63 4.81 7.87 -13.09
C PRO A 63 5.15 9.08 -12.21
N PRO A 64 6.43 9.47 -12.08
CA PRO A 64 6.84 10.61 -11.26
C PRO A 64 6.07 11.89 -11.57
N SER A 65 5.76 12.13 -12.86
CA SER A 65 5.02 13.32 -13.32
C SER A 65 3.58 13.40 -12.84
N ALA A 66 2.96 12.30 -12.44
CA ALA A 66 1.59 12.26 -11.93
C ALA A 66 1.53 11.99 -10.42
N LEU A 67 2.68 11.77 -9.78
CA LEU A 67 2.72 11.27 -8.42
C LEU A 67 2.17 12.29 -7.43
N ASP A 68 2.61 13.54 -7.52
CA ASP A 68 2.19 14.61 -6.61
C ASP A 68 0.69 14.87 -6.74
N ASP A 69 0.17 14.90 -7.98
CA ASP A 69 -1.26 15.11 -8.24
C ASP A 69 -2.11 13.97 -7.65
N VAL A 70 -1.72 12.72 -7.92
CA VAL A 70 -2.43 11.53 -7.39
C VAL A 70 -2.34 11.48 -5.86
N PHE A 71 -1.17 11.78 -5.29
CA PHE A 71 -0.96 11.83 -3.85
C PHE A 71 -1.86 12.89 -3.19
N GLN A 72 -1.91 14.10 -3.75
CA GLN A 72 -2.79 15.16 -3.28
C GLN A 72 -4.26 14.75 -3.37
N GLU A 73 -4.69 14.15 -4.48
CA GLU A 73 -6.07 13.66 -4.65
C GLU A 73 -6.43 12.63 -3.58
N VAL A 74 -5.53 11.68 -3.27
CA VAL A 74 -5.72 10.71 -2.17
C VAL A 74 -5.96 11.43 -0.86
N PHE A 75 -5.13 12.40 -0.48
CA PHE A 75 -5.28 13.09 0.79
C PHE A 75 -6.45 14.07 0.85
N LEU A 76 -6.91 14.60 -0.29
CA LEU A 76 -8.17 15.32 -0.38
C LEU A 76 -9.38 14.41 -0.10
N VAL A 77 -9.37 13.17 -0.61
CA VAL A 77 -10.42 12.19 -0.31
C VAL A 77 -10.35 11.74 1.15
N VAL A 78 -9.13 11.52 1.69
CA VAL A 78 -8.92 11.23 3.11
C VAL A 78 -9.53 12.33 3.97
N HIS A 79 -9.17 13.60 3.73
CA HIS A 79 -9.69 14.73 4.51
C HIS A 79 -11.23 14.76 4.52
N ARG A 80 -11.89 14.47 3.39
CA ARG A 80 -13.35 14.44 3.28
C ARG A 80 -14.00 13.25 4.01
N ARG A 81 -13.31 12.11 4.10
CA ARG A 81 -13.85 10.85 4.64
C ARG A 81 -13.38 10.52 6.05
N LEU A 82 -12.36 11.21 6.56
CA LEU A 82 -11.81 10.97 7.89
C LEU A 82 -12.86 11.15 9.01
N PRO A 83 -13.84 12.07 8.94
CA PRO A 83 -14.91 12.15 9.95
C PRO A 83 -15.75 10.86 10.06
N ASP A 84 -15.83 10.06 9.00
CA ASP A 84 -16.55 8.78 8.96
C ASP A 84 -15.66 7.58 9.31
N TYR A 85 -14.36 7.81 9.55
CA TYR A 85 -13.41 6.75 9.84
C TYR A 85 -13.56 6.28 11.29
N GLN A 86 -13.90 5.01 11.44
CA GLN A 86 -13.99 4.34 12.73
C GLN A 86 -12.96 3.21 12.78
N PRO A 87 -11.76 3.46 13.34
CA PRO A 87 -10.75 2.42 13.46
C PRO A 87 -11.21 1.33 14.44
N PRO A 88 -10.91 0.04 14.19
CA PRO A 88 -10.98 -0.98 15.22
C PRO A 88 -10.02 -0.64 16.37
N LEU A 89 -10.36 -1.05 17.59
CA LEU A 89 -9.55 -0.81 18.80
C LEU A 89 -8.20 -1.54 18.76
N GLU A 90 -8.08 -2.58 17.94
CA GLU A 90 -6.87 -3.39 17.80
C GLU A 90 -6.10 -2.98 16.53
N ASN A 91 -4.79 -2.78 16.68
CA ASN A 91 -3.85 -2.48 15.58
C ASN A 91 -4.22 -1.25 14.73
N GLU A 92 -4.47 -0.11 15.38
CA GLU A 92 -4.85 1.16 14.75
C GLU A 92 -3.99 1.52 13.53
N GLU A 93 -2.66 1.43 13.63
CA GLU A 93 -1.75 1.74 12.51
C GLU A 93 -2.03 0.88 11.26
N GLN A 94 -2.30 -0.42 11.44
CA GLN A 94 -2.62 -1.29 10.30
C GLN A 94 -4.00 -0.98 9.73
N ALA A 95 -4.96 -0.66 10.59
CA ALA A 95 -6.28 -0.24 10.15
C ALA A 95 -6.25 1.07 9.34
N GLU A 96 -5.43 2.04 9.75
CA GLU A 96 -5.22 3.29 9.03
C GLU A 96 -4.59 3.02 7.65
N ARG A 97 -3.56 2.15 7.58
CA ARG A 97 -2.92 1.73 6.33
C ARG A 97 -3.89 1.01 5.39
N VAL A 98 -4.70 0.09 5.91
CA VAL A 98 -5.72 -0.63 5.13
C VAL A 98 -6.75 0.35 4.56
N TRP A 99 -7.24 1.27 5.38
CA TRP A 99 -8.26 2.24 4.97
C TRP A 99 -7.73 3.26 3.95
N VAL A 100 -6.55 3.84 4.18
CA VAL A 100 -5.96 4.77 3.19
C VAL A 100 -5.61 4.06 1.90
N PHE A 101 -5.22 2.77 1.95
CA PHE A 101 -4.96 2.00 0.73
C PHE A 101 -6.22 1.80 -0.11
N GLN A 102 -7.38 1.59 0.52
CA GLN A 102 -8.67 1.51 -0.20
C GLN A 102 -8.97 2.81 -0.96
N ILE A 103 -8.70 3.96 -0.33
CA ILE A 103 -8.85 5.29 -0.96
C ILE A 103 -7.85 5.45 -2.10
N LEU A 104 -6.57 5.17 -1.85
CA LEU A 104 -5.50 5.19 -2.84
C LEU A 104 -5.87 4.37 -4.06
N ARG A 105 -6.35 3.14 -3.86
CA ARG A 105 -6.72 2.23 -4.95
C ARG A 105 -7.89 2.75 -5.76
N PHE A 106 -8.87 3.36 -5.10
CA PHE A 106 -10.01 4.00 -5.76
C PHE A 106 -9.54 5.16 -6.66
N VAL A 107 -8.68 6.04 -6.15
CA VAL A 107 -8.09 7.15 -6.91
C VAL A 107 -7.27 6.62 -8.09
N LEU A 108 -6.39 5.65 -7.86
CA LEU A 108 -5.60 5.02 -8.92
C LEU A 108 -6.46 4.45 -10.04
N ARG A 109 -7.54 3.73 -9.72
CA ARG A 109 -8.43 3.16 -10.74
C ARG A 109 -9.10 4.25 -11.58
N SER A 110 -9.47 5.37 -10.97
CA SER A 110 -10.04 6.53 -11.67
C SER A 110 -9.01 7.18 -12.59
N HIS A 111 -7.82 7.47 -12.06
CA HIS A 111 -6.71 8.03 -12.83
C HIS A 111 -6.33 7.11 -14.01
N ARG A 112 -6.29 5.79 -13.78
CA ARG A 112 -5.95 4.83 -14.84
C ARG A 112 -6.95 4.81 -15.99
N ARG A 113 -8.24 4.98 -15.69
CA ARG A 113 -9.31 5.03 -16.71
C ARG A 113 -9.26 6.30 -17.57
N GLN A 114 -8.79 7.39 -16.99
CA GLN A 114 -8.74 8.72 -17.60
C GLN A 114 -7.45 8.95 -18.38
N HIS A 115 -6.30 8.49 -17.88
CA HIS A 115 -4.98 8.86 -18.42
C HIS A 115 -4.22 7.71 -19.12
N PHE A 116 -4.30 6.45 -18.67
CA PHE A 116 -3.50 5.36 -19.28
C PHE A 116 -4.13 4.67 -20.50
N ARG A 117 -5.17 5.26 -21.11
CA ARG A 117 -5.58 4.86 -22.47
C ARG A 117 -4.62 5.37 -23.55
N LYS A 118 -3.61 6.18 -23.21
CA LYS A 118 -2.70 6.81 -24.18
C LYS A 118 -1.20 6.61 -23.99
N GLU A 119 -0.72 6.09 -22.86
CA GLU A 119 0.73 6.02 -22.61
C GLU A 119 1.13 4.66 -22.03
N ALA A 120 1.25 3.69 -22.93
CA ALA A 120 2.11 2.54 -22.70
C ALA A 120 3.53 2.94 -23.13
N VAL A 121 4.52 2.60 -22.31
CA VAL A 121 5.96 2.91 -22.47
C VAL A 121 6.37 4.27 -21.92
N PHE A 122 6.59 4.34 -20.60
CA PHE A 122 7.60 5.25 -20.07
C PHE A 122 8.53 4.52 -19.10
N ARG A 123 9.83 4.65 -19.36
CA ARG A 123 10.91 4.14 -18.53
C ARG A 123 10.97 4.98 -17.27
N SER A 124 10.97 4.28 -16.15
CA SER A 124 11.04 4.82 -14.80
C SER A 124 12.37 5.54 -14.56
N ASP A 125 12.34 6.87 -14.42
CA ASP A 125 13.33 7.61 -13.64
C ASP A 125 12.79 7.74 -12.22
N SER A 126 12.76 6.63 -11.48
CA SER A 126 12.17 6.51 -10.13
C SER A 126 13.15 6.90 -9.02
N THR A 127 14.15 7.71 -9.34
CA THR A 127 15.33 7.91 -8.50
C THR A 127 15.02 8.61 -7.16
N ASP A 128 13.92 9.36 -7.07
CA ASP A 128 13.69 10.25 -5.92
C ASP A 128 12.80 9.68 -4.79
N LEU A 129 11.97 8.67 -5.03
CA LEU A 129 10.93 8.26 -4.05
C LEU A 129 11.44 7.49 -2.84
N GLU A 130 12.53 6.75 -3.02
CA GLU A 130 13.20 6.00 -1.95
C GLU A 130 14.51 6.65 -1.50
N SER A 131 14.88 7.79 -2.11
CA SER A 131 16.06 8.59 -1.79
C SER A 131 15.77 9.53 -0.61
N VAL A 132 15.56 8.96 0.57
CA VAL A 132 16.03 9.66 1.78
C VAL A 132 17.49 9.27 1.91
N ALA A 133 18.35 10.02 1.23
CA ALA A 133 19.79 9.92 1.42
C ALA A 133 20.06 10.14 2.92
N ALA A 134 20.75 9.20 3.57
CA ALA A 134 21.40 9.56 4.81
C ALA A 134 22.46 10.61 4.44
N ALA A 135 22.60 11.68 5.23
CA ALA A 135 23.56 12.75 4.96
C ALA A 135 25.04 12.28 4.85
N THR A 136 25.29 10.98 5.06
CA THR A 136 26.58 10.29 5.09
C THR A 136 26.81 9.34 3.91
N ASP A 137 25.86 9.16 2.99
CA ASP A 137 26.01 8.20 1.89
C ASP A 137 26.98 8.74 0.81
N THR A 138 27.94 7.91 0.38
CA THR A 138 28.85 8.28 -0.71
C THR A 138 28.15 8.20 -2.07
N PRO A 139 28.63 8.93 -3.11
CA PRO A 139 28.03 8.88 -4.45
C PRO A 139 27.88 7.47 -5.04
N HIS A 140 28.82 6.57 -4.72
CA HIS A 140 28.75 5.17 -5.12
C HIS A 140 27.57 4.42 -4.47
N VAL A 141 27.36 4.62 -3.17
CA VAL A 141 26.26 3.99 -2.41
C VAL A 141 24.90 4.48 -2.91
N ILE A 142 24.81 5.78 -3.25
CA ILE A 142 23.59 6.36 -3.83
C ILE A 142 23.29 5.71 -5.19
N ALA A 143 24.28 5.59 -6.07
CA ALA A 143 24.10 4.99 -7.39
C ALA A 143 23.68 3.50 -7.31
N GLU A 144 24.32 2.71 -6.43
CA GLU A 144 23.96 1.31 -6.21
C GLU A 144 22.53 1.17 -5.68
N ARG A 145 22.13 2.04 -4.73
CA ARG A 145 20.76 2.06 -4.21
C ARG A 145 19.77 2.39 -5.31
N SER A 146 20.01 3.41 -6.12
CA SER A 146 19.13 3.79 -7.23
C SER A 146 18.95 2.67 -8.24
N GLU A 147 20.02 1.93 -8.57
CA GLU A 147 19.93 0.78 -9.48
C GLU A 147 19.07 -0.35 -8.88
N ARG A 148 19.23 -0.65 -7.58
CA ARG A 148 18.40 -1.64 -6.89
C ARG A 148 16.94 -1.25 -6.83
N VAL A 149 16.65 0.02 -6.58
CA VAL A 149 15.27 0.56 -6.61
C VAL A 149 14.71 0.42 -8.02
N ARG A 150 15.43 0.85 -9.04
CA ARG A 150 15.00 0.71 -10.42
C ARG A 150 14.68 -0.75 -10.79
N LEU A 151 15.56 -1.69 -10.44
CA LEU A 151 15.32 -3.11 -10.68
C LEU A 151 14.05 -3.61 -9.97
N LEU A 152 13.80 -3.19 -8.73
CA LEU A 152 12.56 -3.52 -8.02
C LEU A 152 11.32 -3.05 -8.79
N TYR A 153 11.31 -1.81 -9.27
CA TYR A 153 10.20 -1.25 -10.04
C TYR A 153 10.00 -2.00 -11.37
N GLU A 154 11.09 -2.35 -12.07
CA GLU A 154 11.03 -3.16 -13.29
C GLU A 154 10.44 -4.56 -13.04
N LEU A 155 10.80 -5.21 -11.92
CA LEU A 155 10.25 -6.50 -11.54
C LEU A 155 8.78 -6.41 -11.13
N LEU A 156 8.39 -5.40 -10.35
CA LEU A 156 6.99 -5.14 -10.00
C LEU A 156 6.14 -4.89 -11.25
N ALA A 157 6.70 -4.21 -12.26
CA ALA A 157 6.04 -3.94 -13.54
C ALA A 157 5.67 -5.23 -14.30
N THR A 158 6.33 -6.36 -14.04
CA THR A 158 6.00 -7.65 -14.65
C THR A 158 4.71 -8.26 -14.11
N LEU A 159 4.31 -7.92 -12.89
CA LEU A 159 3.09 -8.40 -12.26
C LEU A 159 1.87 -7.64 -12.80
N ASP A 160 0.76 -8.34 -13.03
CA ASP A 160 -0.54 -7.69 -13.22
C ASP A 160 -0.96 -6.90 -11.97
N ASP A 161 -1.85 -5.93 -12.16
CA ASP A 161 -2.25 -4.99 -11.11
C ASP A 161 -2.69 -5.66 -9.81
N GLY A 162 -3.51 -6.71 -9.89
CA GLY A 162 -4.04 -7.37 -8.70
C GLY A 162 -2.99 -8.19 -7.96
N LYS A 163 -2.04 -8.81 -8.67
CA LYS A 163 -0.88 -9.46 -8.07
C LYS A 163 0.09 -8.45 -7.46
N ARG A 164 0.36 -7.34 -8.17
CA ARG A 164 1.24 -6.28 -7.71
C ARG A 164 0.72 -5.64 -6.42
N GLU A 165 -0.57 -5.32 -6.35
CA GLU A 165 -1.20 -4.77 -5.15
C GLU A 165 -1.00 -5.68 -3.93
N LEU A 166 -1.30 -6.98 -4.05
CA LEU A 166 -1.08 -7.94 -2.96
C LEU A 166 0.40 -8.06 -2.58
N PHE A 167 1.29 -8.14 -3.58
CA PHE A 167 2.72 -8.28 -3.33
C PHE A 167 3.27 -7.06 -2.59
N VAL A 168 2.90 -5.84 -3.02
CA VAL A 168 3.34 -4.59 -2.37
C VAL A 168 2.84 -4.53 -0.93
N LEU A 169 1.55 -4.78 -0.69
CA LEU A 169 0.99 -4.72 0.66
C LEU A 169 1.62 -5.74 1.61
N VAL A 170 1.83 -6.97 1.15
CA VAL A 170 2.29 -8.06 2.00
C VAL A 170 3.81 -8.06 2.16
N GLU A 171 4.55 -8.09 1.04
CA GLU A 171 6.01 -8.29 1.07
C GLU A 171 6.78 -6.98 1.29
N LEU A 172 6.23 -5.82 0.88
CA LEU A 172 6.94 -4.53 0.96
C LEU A 172 6.42 -3.57 2.03
N GLU A 173 5.16 -3.69 2.44
CA GLU A 173 4.55 -2.87 3.50
C GLU A 173 4.23 -3.66 4.78
N GLY A 174 4.43 -4.99 4.76
CA GLY A 174 4.35 -5.86 5.92
C GLY A 174 2.93 -6.13 6.44
N LEU A 175 1.89 -5.89 5.64
CA LEU A 175 0.53 -6.27 6.01
C LEU A 175 0.39 -7.80 5.97
N SER A 176 -0.49 -8.33 6.82
CA SER A 176 -0.87 -9.73 6.67
C SER A 176 -1.65 -9.94 5.37
N VAL A 177 -1.65 -11.17 4.83
CA VAL A 177 -2.46 -11.50 3.64
C VAL A 177 -3.95 -11.24 3.90
N ARG A 178 -4.41 -11.40 5.15
CA ARG A 178 -5.79 -11.09 5.56
C ARG A 178 -6.07 -9.59 5.49
N ASP A 179 -5.19 -8.76 6.02
CA ASP A 179 -5.40 -7.29 6.02
C ASP A 179 -5.30 -6.74 4.60
N ALA A 180 -4.37 -7.27 3.80
CA ALA A 180 -4.30 -6.98 2.38
C ALA A 180 -5.57 -7.44 1.64
N ALA A 181 -6.16 -8.59 1.99
CA ALA A 181 -7.43 -9.04 1.42
C ALA A 181 -8.56 -8.05 1.74
N SER A 182 -8.63 -7.57 2.99
CA SER A 182 -9.59 -6.55 3.43
C SER A 182 -9.40 -5.22 2.69
N ALA A 183 -8.16 -4.74 2.58
CA ALA A 183 -7.81 -3.55 1.80
C ALA A 183 -8.21 -3.67 0.32
N LEU A 184 -8.18 -4.89 -0.23
CA LEU A 184 -8.46 -5.15 -1.62
C LEU A 184 -9.90 -5.63 -1.91
N GLY A 185 -10.74 -5.81 -0.90
CA GLY A 185 -12.08 -6.36 -1.05
C GLY A 185 -12.08 -7.79 -1.63
N LEU A 186 -11.11 -8.61 -1.24
CA LEU A 186 -10.94 -9.99 -1.71
C LEU A 186 -11.31 -10.99 -0.62
N ASN A 187 -11.78 -12.17 -1.03
CA ASN A 187 -11.81 -13.34 -0.14
C ASN A 187 -10.37 -13.72 0.23
N GLU A 188 -10.13 -14.01 1.51
CA GLU A 188 -8.84 -14.49 2.03
C GLU A 188 -8.24 -15.61 1.17
N ARG A 189 -9.03 -16.63 0.80
CA ARG A 189 -8.54 -17.76 -0.04
C ARG A 189 -7.99 -17.28 -1.38
N THR A 190 -8.68 -16.32 -2.01
CA THR A 190 -8.26 -15.71 -3.27
C THR A 190 -7.01 -14.87 -3.06
N ALA A 191 -6.93 -14.12 -1.96
CA ALA A 191 -5.75 -13.33 -1.61
C ALA A 191 -4.51 -14.23 -1.43
N TYR A 192 -4.61 -15.33 -0.68
CA TYR A 192 -3.51 -16.29 -0.52
C TYR A 192 -3.06 -16.88 -1.86
N SER A 193 -4.00 -17.38 -2.67
CA SER A 193 -3.67 -17.96 -3.97
C SER A 193 -3.01 -16.94 -4.90
N ARG A 194 -3.54 -15.72 -4.97
CA ARG A 194 -3.01 -14.65 -5.82
C ARG A 194 -1.67 -14.13 -5.32
N HIS A 195 -1.49 -13.99 -4.00
CA HIS A 195 -0.21 -13.63 -3.40
C HIS A 195 0.88 -14.66 -3.72
N ASN A 196 0.59 -15.95 -3.57
CA ASN A 196 1.53 -17.01 -3.90
C ASN A 196 1.90 -17.01 -5.39
N ALA A 197 0.92 -16.76 -6.27
CA ALA A 197 1.18 -16.60 -7.70
C ALA A 197 2.06 -15.36 -8.00
N ALA A 198 1.77 -14.22 -7.36
CA ALA A 198 2.57 -13.00 -7.48
C ALA A 198 4.02 -13.23 -7.07
N ARG A 199 4.22 -13.92 -5.94
CA ARG A 199 5.55 -14.27 -5.43
C ARG A 199 6.32 -15.19 -6.37
N ALA A 200 5.68 -16.22 -6.92
CA ALA A 200 6.31 -17.12 -7.88
C ALA A 200 6.72 -16.39 -9.16
N GLU A 201 5.86 -15.50 -9.67
CA GLU A 201 6.12 -14.70 -10.87
C GLU A 201 7.25 -13.69 -10.66
N PHE A 202 7.23 -12.98 -9.52
CA PHE A 202 8.30 -12.06 -9.12
C PHE A 202 9.65 -12.78 -9.03
N ASN A 203 9.71 -13.92 -8.33
CA ASN A 203 10.94 -14.71 -8.20
C ASN A 203 11.45 -15.17 -9.57
N LYS A 204 10.56 -15.64 -10.46
CA LYS A 204 10.94 -16.02 -11.82
C LYS A 204 11.46 -14.83 -12.64
N ALA A 205 10.91 -13.63 -12.45
CA ALA A 205 11.42 -12.42 -13.08
C ALA A 205 12.81 -12.03 -12.53
N PHE A 206 13.00 -12.13 -11.22
CA PHE A 206 14.26 -11.85 -10.54
C PHE A 206 15.39 -12.80 -10.97
N GLU A 207 15.13 -14.11 -11.05
CA GLU A 207 16.14 -15.06 -11.54
C GLU A 207 16.55 -14.75 -12.99
N ARG A 208 15.60 -14.35 -13.84
CA ARG A 208 15.88 -13.93 -15.22
C ARG A 208 16.72 -12.65 -15.30
N SER A 209 16.54 -11.70 -14.38
CA SER A 209 17.35 -10.48 -14.34
C SER A 209 18.76 -10.77 -13.84
N ARG A 210 18.91 -11.61 -12.79
CA ARG A 210 20.22 -12.03 -12.28
C ARG A 210 21.09 -12.69 -13.35
N VAL A 211 20.51 -13.65 -14.09
CA VAL A 211 21.23 -14.29 -15.20
C VAL A 211 21.67 -13.23 -16.21
N ARG A 212 20.78 -12.31 -16.62
CA ARG A 212 21.13 -11.27 -17.60
C ARG A 212 22.31 -10.40 -17.16
N ASP A 213 22.41 -10.08 -15.87
CA ASP A 213 23.50 -9.25 -15.33
C ASP A 213 24.82 -10.04 -15.23
N GLU A 214 24.77 -11.32 -14.86
CA GLU A 214 25.95 -12.20 -14.87
C GLU A 214 26.54 -12.37 -16.29
N TRP A 215 25.69 -12.36 -17.33
CA TRP A 215 26.15 -12.39 -18.72
C TRP A 215 26.74 -11.05 -19.20
N ARG A 216 26.39 -9.92 -18.60
CA ARG A 216 26.95 -8.59 -18.93
C ARG A 216 28.34 -8.36 -18.32
N LEU A 217 28.69 -9.13 -17.30
CA LEU A 217 29.96 -9.02 -16.56
C LEU A 217 31.04 -10.00 -17.04
N LYS A 218 30.75 -10.81 -18.08
CA LYS A 218 31.71 -11.68 -18.77
C LYS A 218 32.10 -11.10 -20.12
#